data_AF-A0A2E5L5Z1-F1
#
_entry.id   AF-A0A2E5L5Z1-F1
#
_cell.length_a   1.000
_cell.length_b   1.000
_cell.length_c   1.000
_cell.angle_alpha   90.00
_cell.angle_beta   90.00
_cell.angle_gamma   90.00
#
_symmetry.space_group_name_H-M   'P 1'
#
loop_
_entity.id
_entity.type
_entity.pdbx_description
1 polymer ?
#
loop_
_entity_poly.entity_id
_entity_poly.type
_entity_poly.pdbx_seq_one_letter_code
_entity_poly.pdbx_strand_id
1 'polypeptide(L)'
;MIESRQNKIKITFRVYLAVSFAICYRWLYKMSKKIEIGYDAKSEVPTMIKKTQSKLARKFAIASVLFGTLFANPIMAQTNPTSGQNVIAASEKIVAIVNGETIYLEEILDMAKKLPSQYRKLSLDVVYPSLVDRAVDARLVRDAGRKNGFASDPDVKSRMKQIEGQVISEIFLKKTIMPQLTESALRKIYQESKSQMGGKEQVKARHILLKTEDKARQLIDIIKSGAEFSKVASEHSVGPSAASGGDLGWFEKEQMVPSFSKAAFALRPGEIVDQPVKTQFGWHIILVEDRRSAKPPSFEEARNQLAAQLSESLLKELMMGLRLKATIQKFTMNGDPIQN
;
A
#
# COMPACT_ATOMS: atom_id res chain seq x y z
N MET A 1 -32.98 15.77 -52.17
CA MET A 1 -33.15 16.83 -51.13
C MET A 1 -32.39 16.57 -49.81
N ILE A 2 -32.04 15.32 -49.47
CA ILE A 2 -31.33 14.95 -48.22
C ILE A 2 -29.81 15.19 -48.32
N GLU A 3 -29.22 14.98 -49.49
CA GLU A 3 -27.77 15.10 -49.74
C GLU A 3 -27.27 16.56 -49.66
N SER A 4 -28.10 17.52 -50.07
CA SER A 4 -27.86 18.97 -49.92
C SER A 4 -27.80 19.44 -48.45
N ARG A 5 -28.56 18.79 -47.56
CA ARG A 5 -28.57 19.12 -46.12
C ARG A 5 -27.32 18.57 -45.41
N GLN A 6 -26.86 17.37 -45.78
CA GLN A 6 -25.64 16.77 -45.23
C GLN A 6 -24.37 17.55 -45.61
N ASN A 7 -24.28 18.06 -46.84
CA ASN A 7 -23.15 18.91 -47.27
C ASN A 7 -23.16 20.29 -46.60
N LYS A 8 -24.34 20.91 -46.40
CA LYS A 8 -24.43 22.17 -45.63
C LYS A 8 -23.98 21.97 -44.18
N ILE A 9 -24.36 20.88 -43.52
CA ILE A 9 -23.94 20.60 -42.13
C ILE A 9 -22.42 20.39 -42.01
N LYS A 10 -21.80 19.65 -42.94
CA LYS A 10 -20.34 19.44 -42.94
C LYS A 10 -19.55 20.72 -43.20
N ILE A 11 -20.03 21.61 -44.06
CA ILE A 11 -19.39 22.91 -44.33
C ILE A 11 -19.52 23.83 -43.13
N THR A 12 -20.71 23.93 -42.52
CA THR A 12 -20.92 24.76 -41.33
C THR A 12 -20.08 24.28 -40.14
N PHE A 13 -19.90 22.96 -39.95
CA PHE A 13 -19.08 22.40 -38.87
C PHE A 13 -17.59 22.67 -39.07
N ARG A 14 -17.08 22.59 -40.31
CA ARG A 14 -15.67 22.91 -40.63
C ARG A 14 -15.36 24.39 -40.45
N VAL A 15 -16.28 25.28 -40.81
CA VAL A 15 -16.14 26.73 -40.58
C VAL A 15 -16.16 27.05 -39.09
N TYR A 16 -17.04 26.40 -38.32
CA TYR A 16 -17.12 26.61 -36.86
C TYR A 16 -15.85 26.14 -36.13
N LEU A 17 -15.27 25.02 -36.55
CA LEU A 17 -14.02 24.48 -35.97
C LEU A 17 -12.83 25.39 -36.29
N ALA A 18 -12.74 25.91 -37.52
CA ALA A 18 -11.66 26.80 -37.95
C ALA A 18 -11.72 28.16 -37.25
N VAL A 19 -12.92 28.75 -37.09
CA VAL A 19 -13.11 30.01 -36.36
C VAL A 19 -12.81 29.84 -34.87
N SER A 20 -13.18 28.71 -34.27
CA SER A 20 -12.91 28.41 -32.86
C SER A 20 -11.41 28.25 -32.58
N PHE A 21 -10.68 27.57 -33.48
CA PHE A 21 -9.21 27.46 -33.38
C PHE A 21 -8.52 28.81 -33.57
N ALA A 22 -8.96 29.63 -34.51
CA ALA A 22 -8.38 30.96 -34.74
C ALA A 22 -8.59 31.91 -33.54
N ILE A 23 -9.75 31.85 -32.88
CA ILE A 23 -10.04 32.65 -31.68
C ILE A 23 -9.20 32.17 -30.48
N CYS A 24 -9.08 30.84 -30.29
CA CYS A 24 -8.27 30.26 -29.22
C CYS A 24 -6.77 30.59 -29.42
N TYR A 25 -6.26 30.45 -30.65
CA TYR A 25 -4.87 30.74 -30.98
C TYR A 25 -4.54 32.23 -30.85
N ARG A 26 -5.44 33.13 -31.29
CA ARG A 26 -5.27 34.57 -31.13
C ARG A 26 -5.36 35.00 -29.67
N TRP A 27 -6.13 34.30 -28.84
CA TRP A 27 -6.19 34.54 -27.41
C TRP A 27 -4.92 34.06 -26.68
N LEU A 28 -4.43 32.86 -27.02
CA LEU A 28 -3.16 32.32 -26.48
C LEU A 28 -1.95 33.16 -26.89
N TYR A 29 -1.87 33.61 -28.14
CA TYR A 29 -0.80 34.49 -28.64
C TYR A 29 -0.82 35.86 -27.97
N LYS A 30 -2.01 36.41 -27.66
CA LYS A 30 -2.14 37.68 -26.93
C LYS A 30 -1.83 37.53 -25.45
N MET A 31 -1.99 36.32 -24.90
CA MET A 31 -1.62 35.99 -23.52
C MET A 31 -0.10 35.79 -23.38
N SER A 32 0.55 35.11 -24.34
CA SER A 32 2.03 34.94 -24.32
C SER A 32 2.77 36.27 -24.45
N LYS A 33 2.33 37.18 -25.33
CA LYS A 33 2.92 38.53 -25.45
C LYS A 33 2.70 39.42 -24.22
N LYS A 34 1.75 39.09 -23.35
CA LYS A 34 1.50 39.84 -22.12
C LYS A 34 2.32 39.35 -20.92
N ILE A 35 2.99 38.21 -21.07
CA ILE A 35 3.85 37.59 -20.04
C ILE A 35 5.33 38.01 -20.25
N GLU A 36 5.72 38.44 -21.45
CA GLU A 36 7.08 38.91 -21.77
C GLU A 36 7.37 40.39 -21.44
N ILE A 37 6.39 41.16 -20.95
CA ILE A 37 6.61 42.57 -20.58
C ILE A 37 6.15 42.78 -19.13
N GLY A 38 7.12 42.84 -18.22
CA GLY A 38 6.93 43.36 -16.86
C GLY A 38 7.05 42.32 -15.75
N TYR A 39 8.29 41.91 -15.45
CA TYR A 39 8.64 41.37 -14.14
C TYR A 39 9.73 42.27 -13.55
N ASP A 40 9.33 43.22 -12.71
CA ASP A 40 10.23 43.95 -11.82
C ASP A 40 9.76 43.74 -10.38
N ALA A 41 10.72 43.48 -9.50
CA ALA A 41 10.54 42.99 -8.16
C ALA A 41 10.52 44.16 -7.17
N LYS A 42 9.36 44.41 -6.53
CA LYS A 42 9.19 44.86 -5.12
C LYS A 42 7.75 45.31 -4.83
N SER A 43 7.35 45.14 -3.56
CA SER A 43 6.20 45.71 -2.84
C SER A 43 4.84 44.98 -2.88
N GLU A 44 4.49 44.45 -1.71
CA GLU A 44 3.21 44.51 -0.97
C GLU A 44 1.85 44.22 -1.67
N VAL A 45 1.16 43.22 -1.14
CA VAL A 45 -0.19 42.70 -1.48
C VAL A 45 -1.24 43.53 -0.72
N PRO A 46 -2.41 43.96 -1.30
CA PRO A 46 -3.63 43.13 -1.13
C PRO A 46 -4.80 43.28 -2.14
N THR A 47 -5.67 42.26 -2.16
CA THR A 47 -7.13 42.35 -2.39
C THR A 47 -7.76 42.55 -3.78
N MET A 48 -7.20 41.99 -4.86
CA MET A 48 -7.92 41.93 -6.17
C MET A 48 -8.01 40.53 -6.80
N ILE A 49 -7.71 39.46 -6.05
CA ILE A 49 -7.73 38.07 -6.57
C ILE A 49 -8.92 37.24 -6.04
N LYS A 50 -9.62 37.67 -4.99
CA LYS A 50 -10.71 36.86 -4.40
C LYS A 50 -12.08 36.96 -5.09
N LYS A 51 -12.32 37.93 -5.99
CA LYS A 51 -13.66 38.13 -6.60
C LYS A 51 -13.83 37.57 -8.01
N THR A 52 -12.74 37.20 -8.68
CA THR A 52 -12.76 36.69 -10.06
C THR A 52 -12.59 35.16 -10.13
N GLN A 53 -12.08 34.54 -9.07
CA GLN A 53 -11.96 33.08 -8.98
C GLN A 53 -13.27 32.37 -8.58
N SER A 54 -14.26 33.07 -8.02
CA SER A 54 -15.53 32.44 -7.59
C SER A 54 -16.56 32.23 -8.71
N LYS A 55 -16.40 32.90 -9.87
CA LYS A 55 -17.30 32.75 -11.03
C LYS A 55 -16.78 31.79 -12.11
N LEU A 56 -15.48 31.52 -12.15
CA LEU A 56 -14.89 30.52 -13.07
C LEU A 56 -14.83 29.10 -12.47
N ALA A 57 -14.69 28.97 -11.15
CA ALA A 57 -14.64 27.67 -10.47
C ALA A 57 -16.00 26.92 -10.42
N ARG A 58 -17.12 27.55 -10.83
CA ARG A 58 -18.47 26.97 -10.78
C ARG A 58 -18.96 26.39 -12.11
N LYS A 59 -18.15 26.42 -13.18
CA LYS A 59 -18.50 25.84 -14.50
C LYS A 59 -17.56 24.73 -15.00
N PHE A 60 -16.65 24.23 -14.16
CA PHE A 60 -15.73 23.14 -14.50
C PHE A 60 -15.66 22.04 -13.43
N ALA A 61 -16.79 21.71 -12.80
CA ALA A 61 -16.87 20.65 -11.78
C ALA A 61 -17.65 19.40 -12.24
N ILE A 62 -17.66 19.09 -13.54
CA ILE A 62 -18.17 17.81 -14.08
C ILE A 62 -17.24 17.37 -15.21
N ALA A 63 -16.08 16.80 -14.87
CA ALA A 63 -15.27 15.91 -15.70
C ALA A 63 -13.89 15.69 -15.06
N SER A 64 -13.82 15.06 -13.88
CA SER A 64 -12.54 14.62 -13.28
C SER A 64 -12.77 13.52 -12.24
N VAL A 65 -13.24 12.33 -12.67
CA VAL A 65 -13.21 11.10 -11.86
C VAL A 65 -12.48 9.96 -12.60
N LEU A 66 -11.83 10.23 -13.74
CA LEU A 66 -11.23 9.20 -14.59
C LEU A 66 -9.73 8.94 -14.43
N PHE A 67 -9.11 9.35 -13.31
CA PHE A 67 -7.73 8.95 -13.02
C PHE A 67 -7.62 8.32 -11.64
N GLY A 68 -8.08 7.07 -11.55
CA GLY A 68 -7.83 6.19 -10.42
C GLY A 68 -6.39 5.70 -10.48
N THR A 69 -5.60 6.16 -9.52
CA THR A 69 -4.23 5.76 -9.21
C THR A 69 -4.08 4.24 -9.05
N LEU A 70 -3.21 3.64 -9.87
CA LEU A 70 -2.65 2.31 -9.65
C LEU A 70 -1.57 2.41 -8.57
N PHE A 71 -1.93 2.12 -7.32
CA PHE A 71 -0.97 1.62 -6.33
C PHE A 71 -1.40 0.21 -5.95
N ALA A 72 -0.59 -0.76 -6.35
CA ALA A 72 -0.75 -2.16 -5.97
C ALA A 72 -0.40 -2.30 -4.48
N ASN A 73 -1.36 -2.73 -3.67
CA ASN A 73 -1.08 -3.26 -2.34
C ASN A 73 -0.95 -4.79 -2.44
N PRO A 74 -0.03 -5.41 -1.71
CA PRO A 74 0.12 -6.87 -1.71
C PRO A 74 -1.10 -7.53 -1.07
N ILE A 75 -1.63 -8.54 -1.77
CA ILE A 75 -2.74 -9.36 -1.31
C ILE A 75 -2.21 -10.28 -0.20
N MET A 76 -2.70 -10.07 1.03
CA MET A 76 -2.62 -11.11 2.06
C MET A 76 -3.65 -12.20 1.72
N ALA A 77 -3.17 -13.39 1.39
CA ALA A 77 -4.00 -14.55 1.12
C ALA A 77 -4.55 -15.11 2.45
N GLN A 78 -5.87 -15.01 2.65
CA GLN A 78 -6.60 -15.88 3.58
C GLN A 78 -7.20 -17.03 2.77
N THR A 79 -6.73 -18.25 3.03
CA THR A 79 -7.25 -19.47 2.42
C THR A 79 -8.48 -19.96 3.19
N ASN A 80 -9.68 -19.69 2.68
CA ASN A 80 -10.89 -20.42 3.10
C ASN A 80 -11.13 -21.59 2.14
N PRO A 81 -11.18 -22.85 2.63
CA PRO A 81 -11.45 -24.02 1.81
C PRO A 81 -12.97 -24.18 1.64
N THR A 82 -13.55 -23.52 0.64
CA THR A 82 -14.95 -23.79 0.19
C THR A 82 -15.22 -23.35 -1.26
N SER A 83 -14.17 -23.12 -2.04
CA SER A 83 -14.25 -22.45 -3.35
C SER A 83 -14.39 -23.39 -4.56
N GLY A 84 -14.70 -24.68 -4.36
CA GLY A 84 -14.83 -25.62 -5.48
C GLY A 84 -16.21 -25.55 -6.17
N GLN A 85 -17.29 -25.62 -5.40
CA GLN A 85 -18.64 -25.76 -5.95
C GLN A 85 -19.33 -24.42 -6.26
N ASN A 86 -19.10 -23.38 -5.43
CA ASN A 86 -19.69 -22.06 -5.65
C ASN A 86 -19.04 -21.27 -6.80
N VAL A 87 -17.80 -21.61 -7.17
CA VAL A 87 -17.10 -20.96 -8.30
C VAL A 87 -17.64 -21.50 -9.63
N ILE A 88 -17.86 -22.81 -9.74
CA ILE A 88 -18.41 -23.45 -10.95
C ILE A 88 -19.86 -22.99 -11.22
N ALA A 89 -20.68 -22.86 -10.18
CA ALA A 89 -22.07 -22.38 -10.32
C ALA A 89 -22.16 -20.89 -10.72
N ALA A 90 -21.16 -20.07 -10.35
CA ALA A 90 -21.11 -18.66 -10.71
C ALA A 90 -20.49 -18.43 -12.10
N SER A 91 -19.58 -19.30 -12.56
CA SER A 91 -18.93 -19.21 -13.87
C SER A 91 -19.87 -19.52 -15.04
N GLU A 92 -20.96 -20.27 -14.80
CA GLU A 92 -21.94 -20.63 -15.85
C GLU A 92 -23.16 -19.70 -15.88
N LYS A 93 -23.41 -18.92 -14.83
CA LYS A 93 -24.61 -18.07 -14.76
C LYS A 93 -24.46 -16.83 -15.63
N ILE A 94 -25.28 -16.77 -16.68
CA ILE A 94 -25.35 -15.64 -17.61
C ILE A 94 -26.09 -14.47 -16.97
N VAL A 95 -25.53 -13.27 -17.08
CA VAL A 95 -26.16 -12.03 -16.56
C VAL A 95 -26.51 -11.03 -17.65
N ALA A 96 -25.81 -11.07 -18.79
CA ALA A 96 -26.13 -10.28 -19.98
C ALA A 96 -25.49 -10.90 -21.24
N ILE A 97 -25.96 -10.50 -22.42
CA ILE A 97 -25.36 -10.84 -23.71
C ILE A 97 -25.26 -9.56 -24.53
N VAL A 98 -24.07 -9.24 -25.04
CA VAL A 98 -23.81 -8.02 -25.81
C VAL A 98 -23.13 -8.40 -27.12
N ASN A 99 -23.77 -8.11 -28.26
CA ASN A 99 -23.27 -8.45 -29.59
C ASN A 99 -22.88 -9.93 -29.77
N GLY A 100 -23.62 -10.83 -29.11
CA GLY A 100 -23.36 -12.27 -29.13
C GLY A 100 -22.28 -12.75 -28.15
N GLU A 101 -21.65 -11.85 -27.40
CA GLU A 101 -20.71 -12.21 -26.34
C GLU A 101 -21.39 -12.20 -24.97
N THR A 102 -21.27 -13.30 -24.26
CA THR A 102 -21.86 -13.50 -22.92
C THR A 102 -21.06 -12.78 -21.85
N ILE A 103 -21.77 -12.17 -20.90
CA ILE A 103 -21.24 -11.68 -19.63
C ILE A 103 -21.73 -12.63 -18.53
N TYR A 104 -20.80 -13.21 -17.77
CA TYR A 104 -21.10 -14.15 -16.69
C TYR A 104 -21.12 -13.48 -15.33
N LEU A 105 -21.83 -14.09 -14.37
CA LEU A 105 -21.93 -13.61 -12.99
C LEU A 105 -20.55 -13.49 -12.34
N GLU A 106 -19.63 -14.40 -12.63
CA GLU A 106 -18.26 -14.35 -12.11
C GLU A 106 -17.55 -13.02 -12.45
N GLU A 107 -17.74 -12.49 -13.65
CA GLU A 107 -17.16 -11.20 -14.05
C GLU A 107 -17.68 -10.06 -13.16
N ILE A 108 -18.98 -10.10 -12.82
CA ILE A 108 -19.60 -9.10 -11.94
C ILE A 108 -19.11 -9.23 -10.51
N LEU A 109 -18.94 -10.46 -10.01
CA LEU A 109 -18.38 -10.72 -8.68
C LEU A 109 -16.93 -10.22 -8.60
N ASP A 110 -16.14 -10.40 -9.64
CA ASP A 110 -14.77 -9.89 -9.72
C ASP A 110 -14.70 -8.37 -9.80
N MET A 111 -15.66 -7.73 -10.48
CA MET A 111 -15.81 -6.29 -10.44
C MET A 111 -16.19 -5.79 -9.05
N ALA A 112 -17.09 -6.50 -8.35
CA ALA A 112 -17.51 -6.15 -6.99
C ALA A 112 -16.34 -6.17 -5.99
N LYS A 113 -15.46 -7.18 -6.09
CA LYS A 113 -14.24 -7.28 -5.24
C LYS A 113 -13.31 -6.08 -5.38
N LYS A 114 -13.30 -5.42 -6.55
CA LYS A 114 -12.42 -4.29 -6.89
C LYS A 114 -13.05 -2.93 -6.59
N LEU A 115 -14.28 -2.88 -6.07
CA LEU A 115 -14.93 -1.64 -5.72
C LEU A 115 -14.18 -0.89 -4.60
N PRO A 116 -14.25 0.46 -4.56
CA PRO A 116 -13.80 1.24 -3.42
C PRO A 116 -14.41 0.74 -2.10
N SER A 117 -13.67 0.88 -0.99
CA SER A 117 -14.02 0.29 0.32
C SER A 117 -15.41 0.72 0.83
N GLN A 118 -15.85 1.93 0.52
CA GLN A 118 -17.18 2.42 0.89
C GLN A 118 -18.32 1.64 0.23
N TYR A 119 -18.11 1.11 -0.97
CA TYR A 119 -19.13 0.34 -1.69
C TYR A 119 -19.03 -1.16 -1.41
N ARG A 120 -17.86 -1.66 -0.98
CA ARG A 120 -17.69 -3.08 -0.59
C ARG A 120 -18.50 -3.51 0.63
N LYS A 121 -18.99 -2.56 1.43
CA LYS A 121 -19.87 -2.82 2.59
C LYS A 121 -21.35 -2.95 2.20
N LEU A 122 -21.73 -2.49 1.01
CA LEU A 122 -23.08 -2.65 0.51
C LEU A 122 -23.29 -4.11 0.10
N SER A 123 -24.52 -4.56 0.20
CA SER A 123 -24.89 -5.90 -0.24
C SER A 123 -24.83 -6.00 -1.78
N LEU A 124 -24.58 -7.20 -2.28
CA LEU A 124 -24.35 -7.42 -3.72
C LEU A 124 -25.57 -7.00 -4.54
N ASP A 125 -26.79 -7.27 -4.07
CA ASP A 125 -28.06 -6.90 -4.70
C ASP A 125 -28.18 -5.38 -4.96
N VAL A 126 -27.60 -4.55 -4.09
CA VAL A 126 -27.64 -3.09 -4.24
C VAL A 126 -26.71 -2.62 -5.35
N VAL A 127 -25.50 -3.19 -5.46
CA VAL A 127 -24.48 -2.76 -6.43
C VAL A 127 -24.58 -3.52 -7.76
N TYR A 128 -25.21 -4.69 -7.76
CA TYR A 128 -25.25 -5.62 -8.87
C TYR A 128 -25.81 -5.02 -10.16
N PRO A 129 -26.98 -4.33 -10.19
CA PRO A 129 -27.50 -3.77 -11.43
C PRO A 129 -26.51 -2.80 -12.10
N SER A 130 -25.92 -1.89 -11.32
CA SER A 130 -24.94 -0.93 -11.85
C SER A 130 -23.64 -1.59 -12.33
N LEU A 131 -23.24 -2.71 -11.72
CA LEU A 131 -22.07 -3.46 -12.19
C LEU A 131 -22.35 -4.19 -13.51
N VAL A 132 -23.56 -4.74 -13.68
CA VAL A 132 -24.00 -5.34 -14.95
C VAL A 132 -24.04 -4.28 -16.05
N ASP A 133 -24.68 -3.14 -15.80
CA ASP A 133 -24.74 -2.02 -16.76
C ASP A 133 -23.33 -1.56 -17.16
N ARG A 134 -22.44 -1.40 -16.17
CA ARG A 134 -21.04 -1.04 -16.42
C ARG A 134 -20.30 -2.08 -17.27
N ALA A 135 -20.55 -3.37 -17.05
CA ALA A 135 -19.95 -4.44 -17.84
C ALA A 135 -20.45 -4.40 -19.29
N VAL A 136 -21.75 -4.17 -19.48
CA VAL A 136 -22.37 -3.98 -20.80
C VAL A 136 -21.76 -2.78 -21.53
N ASP A 137 -21.71 -1.61 -20.88
CA ASP A 137 -21.13 -0.38 -21.44
C ASP A 137 -19.67 -0.57 -21.83
N ALA A 138 -18.88 -1.24 -20.98
CA ALA A 138 -17.48 -1.54 -21.26
C ALA A 138 -17.32 -2.40 -22.52
N ARG A 139 -18.22 -3.38 -22.73
CA ARG A 139 -18.23 -4.22 -23.95
C ARG A 139 -18.54 -3.38 -25.18
N LEU A 140 -19.58 -2.54 -25.11
CA LEU A 140 -19.98 -1.66 -26.21
C LEU A 140 -18.86 -0.71 -26.63
N VAL A 141 -18.19 -0.06 -25.66
CA VAL A 141 -17.06 0.84 -25.94
C VAL A 141 -15.90 0.09 -26.58
N ARG A 142 -15.55 -1.09 -26.05
CA ARG A 142 -14.47 -1.92 -26.58
C ARG A 142 -14.77 -2.39 -28.01
N ASP A 143 -15.99 -2.82 -28.29
CA ASP A 143 -16.43 -3.27 -29.61
C ASP A 143 -16.40 -2.14 -30.62
N ALA A 144 -16.87 -0.95 -30.22
CA ALA A 144 -16.75 0.26 -31.02
C ALA A 144 -15.29 0.59 -31.32
N GLY A 145 -14.40 0.52 -30.32
CA GLY A 145 -12.96 0.71 -30.52
C GLY A 145 -12.37 -0.27 -31.53
N ARG A 146 -12.67 -1.57 -31.40
CA ARG A 146 -12.21 -2.61 -32.35
C ARG A 146 -12.71 -2.36 -33.77
N LYS A 147 -14.00 -2.06 -33.92
CA LYS A 147 -14.62 -1.76 -35.24
C LYS A 147 -14.00 -0.55 -35.91
N ASN A 148 -13.53 0.43 -35.13
CA ASN A 148 -12.84 1.62 -35.63
C ASN A 148 -11.31 1.46 -35.72
N GLY A 149 -10.79 0.23 -35.65
CA GLY A 149 -9.38 -0.05 -35.91
C GLY A 149 -8.42 0.23 -34.74
N PHE A 150 -8.91 0.62 -33.56
CA PHE A 150 -8.05 0.91 -32.40
C PHE A 150 -7.25 -0.30 -31.90
N ALA A 151 -7.60 -1.52 -32.30
CA ALA A 151 -6.78 -2.69 -32.02
C ALA A 151 -5.38 -2.62 -32.66
N SER A 152 -5.23 -1.86 -33.75
CA SER A 152 -3.94 -1.67 -34.43
C SER A 152 -3.17 -0.43 -33.96
N ASP A 153 -3.77 0.37 -33.08
CA ASP A 153 -3.20 1.61 -32.56
C ASP A 153 -1.84 1.36 -31.87
N PRO A 154 -0.81 2.21 -32.10
CA PRO A 154 0.51 2.03 -31.50
C PRO A 154 0.50 1.98 -29.96
N ASP A 155 -0.34 2.78 -29.31
CA ASP A 155 -0.43 2.83 -27.85
C ASP A 155 -1.07 1.54 -27.31
N VAL A 156 -2.09 1.02 -28.00
CA VAL A 156 -2.71 -0.27 -27.65
C VAL A 156 -1.69 -1.41 -27.80
N LYS A 157 -0.96 -1.47 -28.92
CA LYS A 157 0.08 -2.49 -29.14
C LYS A 157 1.18 -2.43 -28.09
N SER A 158 1.67 -1.22 -27.79
CA SER A 158 2.69 -0.99 -26.77
C SER A 158 2.22 -1.46 -25.40
N ARG A 159 1.00 -1.08 -25.02
CA ARG A 159 0.42 -1.46 -23.73
C ARG A 159 0.17 -2.96 -23.62
N MET A 160 -0.31 -3.60 -24.69
CA MET A 160 -0.52 -5.05 -24.72
C MET A 160 0.79 -5.80 -24.57
N LYS A 161 1.86 -5.38 -25.27
CA LYS A 161 3.20 -5.97 -25.11
C LYS A 161 3.74 -5.82 -23.69
N GLN A 162 3.52 -4.68 -23.05
CA GLN A 162 3.92 -4.47 -21.66
C GLN A 162 3.15 -5.41 -20.71
N ILE A 163 1.83 -5.51 -20.86
CA ILE A 163 0.98 -6.39 -20.04
C ILE A 163 1.37 -7.85 -20.25
N GLU A 164 1.62 -8.26 -21.49
CA GLU A 164 2.09 -9.61 -21.82
C GLU A 164 3.37 -9.95 -21.05
N GLY A 165 4.39 -9.09 -21.09
CA GLY A 165 5.64 -9.30 -20.35
C GLY A 165 5.44 -9.38 -18.83
N GLN A 166 4.54 -8.57 -18.27
CA GLN A 166 4.19 -8.61 -16.85
C GLN A 166 3.51 -9.94 -16.47
N VAL A 167 2.51 -10.37 -17.25
CA VAL A 167 1.76 -11.60 -17.03
C VAL A 167 2.67 -12.82 -17.18
N ILE A 168 3.56 -12.84 -18.18
CA ILE A 168 4.56 -13.91 -18.35
C ILE A 168 5.45 -13.99 -17.12
N SER A 169 5.98 -12.85 -16.64
CA SER A 169 6.85 -12.81 -15.47
C SER A 169 6.13 -13.32 -14.22
N GLU A 170 4.90 -12.86 -13.98
CA GLU A 170 4.08 -13.29 -12.84
C GLU A 170 3.81 -14.80 -12.88
N ILE A 171 3.31 -15.31 -14.02
CA ILE A 171 2.97 -16.72 -14.18
C ILE A 171 4.22 -17.59 -14.06
N PHE A 172 5.35 -17.17 -14.65
CA PHE A 172 6.62 -17.87 -14.53
C PHE A 172 7.05 -17.97 -13.07
N LEU A 173 7.13 -16.85 -12.34
CA LEU A 173 7.50 -16.85 -10.92
C LEU A 173 6.56 -17.73 -10.09
N LYS A 174 5.25 -17.60 -10.30
CA LYS A 174 4.24 -18.40 -9.61
C LYS A 174 4.45 -19.90 -9.86
N LYS A 175 4.57 -20.31 -11.12
CA LYS A 175 4.73 -21.72 -11.52
C LYS A 175 6.09 -22.30 -11.13
N THR A 176 7.12 -21.47 -10.99
CA THR A 176 8.46 -21.90 -10.59
C THR A 176 8.61 -21.97 -9.07
N ILE A 177 8.09 -20.99 -8.33
CA ILE A 177 8.31 -20.88 -6.87
C ILE A 177 7.25 -21.67 -6.08
N MET A 178 5.96 -21.55 -6.40
CA MET A 178 4.90 -22.15 -5.58
C MET A 178 5.05 -23.67 -5.37
N PRO A 179 5.41 -24.48 -6.39
CA PRO A 179 5.58 -25.92 -6.20
C PRO A 179 6.71 -26.29 -5.22
N GLN A 180 7.64 -25.38 -4.97
CA GLN A 180 8.78 -25.59 -4.06
C GLN A 180 8.43 -25.24 -2.60
N LEU A 181 7.31 -24.56 -2.34
CA LEU A 181 6.82 -24.23 -0.99
C LEU A 181 6.09 -25.41 -0.36
N THR A 182 6.73 -26.58 -0.35
CA THR A 182 6.18 -27.80 0.22
C THR A 182 6.22 -27.78 1.74
N GLU A 183 5.32 -28.52 2.39
CA GLU A 183 5.33 -28.67 3.84
C GLU A 183 6.68 -29.20 4.35
N SER A 184 7.29 -30.15 3.62
CA SER A 184 8.61 -30.70 3.96
C SER A 184 9.71 -29.64 3.91
N ALA A 185 9.72 -28.77 2.90
CA ALA A 185 10.68 -27.68 2.78
C ALA A 185 10.51 -26.68 3.93
N LEU A 186 9.27 -26.30 4.26
CA LEU A 186 8.99 -25.40 5.38
C LEU A 186 9.39 -26.01 6.72
N ARG A 187 9.13 -27.31 6.94
CA ARG A 187 9.52 -28.02 8.17
C ARG A 187 11.05 -28.10 8.30
N LYS A 188 11.77 -28.29 7.21
CA LYS A 188 13.24 -28.27 7.20
C LYS A 188 13.79 -26.92 7.64
N ILE A 189 13.30 -25.83 7.05
CA ILE A 189 13.72 -24.47 7.42
C ILE A 189 13.38 -24.16 8.87
N TYR A 190 12.18 -24.57 9.33
CA TYR A 190 11.79 -24.43 10.73
C TYR A 190 12.78 -25.13 11.65
N GLN A 191 13.16 -26.38 11.35
CA GLN A 191 14.11 -27.15 12.16
C GLN A 191 15.50 -26.50 12.19
N GLU A 192 16.00 -26.07 11.03
CA GLU A 192 17.31 -25.38 10.90
C GLU A 192 17.32 -24.03 11.62
N SER A 193 16.19 -23.32 11.62
CA SER A 193 16.05 -22.00 12.25
C SER A 193 15.60 -22.07 13.71
N LYS A 194 15.15 -23.23 14.21
CA LYS A 194 14.50 -23.38 15.53
C LYS A 194 15.40 -22.92 16.67
N SER A 195 16.69 -23.21 16.58
CA SER A 195 17.69 -22.81 17.58
C SER A 195 17.94 -21.29 17.60
N GLN A 196 17.70 -20.60 16.48
CA GLN A 196 17.83 -19.15 16.35
C GLN A 196 16.53 -18.41 16.71
N MET A 197 15.39 -19.07 16.53
CA MET A 197 14.07 -18.55 16.88
C MET A 197 13.73 -18.72 18.37
N GLY A 198 14.35 -19.71 19.03
CA GLY A 198 14.25 -19.93 20.46
C GLY A 198 15.50 -19.46 21.20
N GLY A 199 15.49 -19.55 22.53
CA GLY A 199 16.71 -19.33 23.32
C GLY A 199 16.96 -17.86 23.68
N LYS A 200 16.38 -16.92 22.92
CA LYS A 200 16.50 -15.49 23.21
C LYS A 200 15.90 -15.16 24.56
N GLU A 201 16.63 -14.40 25.35
CA GLU A 201 16.17 -13.95 26.65
C GLU A 201 15.04 -12.92 26.48
N GLN A 202 13.96 -13.13 27.21
CA GLN A 202 12.85 -12.20 27.34
C GLN A 202 12.71 -11.79 28.79
N VAL A 203 12.44 -10.51 29.02
CA VAL A 203 12.11 -9.98 30.34
C VAL A 203 10.69 -9.46 30.32
N LYS A 204 9.96 -9.69 31.41
CA LYS A 204 8.69 -9.03 31.69
C LYS A 204 8.98 -7.87 32.61
N ALA A 205 8.63 -6.64 32.23
CA ALA A 205 8.95 -5.48 33.04
C ALA A 205 7.81 -4.47 33.08
N ARG A 206 7.79 -3.69 34.16
CA ARG A 206 7.04 -2.44 34.27
C ARG A 206 7.99 -1.26 34.21
N HIS A 207 7.49 -0.12 33.73
CA HIS A 207 8.24 1.12 33.81
C HIS A 207 7.41 2.33 34.23
N ILE A 208 8.10 3.35 34.77
CA ILE A 208 7.56 4.69 35.00
C ILE A 208 8.40 5.65 34.18
N LEU A 209 7.77 6.38 33.25
CA LEU A 209 8.45 7.41 32.45
C LEU A 209 8.21 8.78 33.07
N LEU A 210 9.27 9.56 33.26
CA LEU A 210 9.25 10.86 33.91
C LEU A 210 10.07 11.87 33.10
N LYS A 211 9.75 13.16 33.24
CA LYS A 211 10.47 14.24 32.54
C LYS A 211 11.80 14.61 33.20
N THR A 212 11.93 14.40 34.51
CA THR A 212 13.05 14.89 35.33
C THR A 212 13.67 13.77 36.14
N GLU A 213 15.00 13.80 36.28
CA GLU A 213 15.77 12.81 37.05
C GLU A 213 15.41 12.84 38.53
N ASP A 214 15.30 14.03 39.13
CA ASP A 214 15.05 14.18 40.57
C ASP A 214 13.73 13.52 40.99
N LYS A 215 12.67 13.72 40.20
CA LYS A 215 11.39 13.04 40.43
C LYS A 215 11.52 11.52 40.30
N ALA A 216 12.34 11.04 39.37
CA ALA A 216 12.59 9.62 39.22
C ALA A 216 13.34 9.03 40.42
N ARG A 217 14.33 9.73 40.96
CA ARG A 217 15.06 9.35 42.18
C ARG A 217 14.10 9.25 43.38
N GLN A 218 13.30 10.29 43.59
CA GLN A 218 12.31 10.32 44.68
C GLN A 218 11.32 9.15 44.61
N LEU A 219 10.81 8.85 43.41
CA LEU A 219 9.86 7.75 43.24
C LEU A 219 10.51 6.37 43.39
N ILE A 220 11.81 6.21 43.05
CA ILE A 220 12.55 4.98 43.37
C ILE A 220 12.58 4.76 44.89
N ASP A 221 12.88 5.78 45.67
CA ASP A 221 12.94 5.66 47.14
C ASP A 221 11.59 5.32 47.76
N ILE A 222 10.50 5.93 47.24
CA ILE A 222 9.12 5.62 47.66
C ILE A 222 8.75 4.17 47.35
N ILE A 223 9.10 3.68 46.15
CA ILE A 223 8.84 2.28 45.76
C ILE A 223 9.66 1.32 46.63
N LYS A 224 10.96 1.61 46.84
CA LYS A 224 11.82 0.80 47.72
C LYS A 224 11.36 0.79 49.18
N SER A 225 10.63 1.82 49.61
CA SER A 225 10.00 1.90 50.94
C SER A 225 8.68 1.13 51.05
N GLY A 226 8.24 0.44 49.98
CA GLY A 226 7.08 -0.45 49.99
C GLY A 226 5.85 0.04 49.21
N ALA A 227 5.94 1.18 48.52
CA ALA A 227 4.84 1.63 47.65
C ALA A 227 4.65 0.69 46.45
N GLU A 228 3.39 0.45 46.08
CA GLU A 228 3.05 -0.43 44.96
C GLU A 228 3.44 0.20 43.61
N PHE A 229 4.35 -0.42 42.87
CA PHE A 229 4.89 0.13 41.61
C PHE A 229 3.79 0.52 40.60
N SER A 230 2.76 -0.34 40.45
CA SER A 230 1.63 -0.14 39.54
C SER A 230 0.83 1.13 39.83
N LYS A 231 0.66 1.48 41.11
CA LYS A 231 -0.02 2.71 41.55
C LYS A 231 0.83 3.93 41.25
N VAL A 232 2.11 3.88 41.64
CA VAL A 232 3.07 4.96 41.35
C VAL A 232 3.19 5.20 39.85
N ALA A 233 3.18 4.14 39.04
CA ALA A 233 3.19 4.22 37.59
C ALA A 233 1.92 4.89 37.05
N SER A 234 0.75 4.47 37.51
CA SER A 234 -0.54 5.05 37.11
C SER A 234 -0.66 6.53 37.46
N GLU A 235 -0.13 6.94 38.61
CA GLU A 235 -0.26 8.32 39.12
C GLU A 235 0.79 9.29 38.56
N HIS A 236 1.98 8.80 38.22
CA HIS A 236 3.11 9.68 37.92
C HIS A 236 3.76 9.48 36.55
N SER A 237 3.56 8.33 35.89
CA SER A 237 4.16 8.07 34.58
C SER A 237 3.53 8.96 33.51
N VAL A 238 4.35 9.54 32.65
CA VAL A 238 3.91 10.29 31.45
C VAL A 238 3.90 9.42 30.19
N GLY A 239 4.17 8.11 30.33
CA GLY A 239 4.20 7.15 29.23
C GLY A 239 2.84 6.51 28.94
N PRO A 240 2.66 5.90 27.76
CA PRO A 240 1.39 5.28 27.35
C PRO A 240 0.99 4.06 28.20
N SER A 241 1.95 3.40 28.85
CA SER A 241 1.72 2.27 29.76
C SER A 241 1.22 2.69 31.15
N ALA A 242 1.14 3.99 31.46
CA ALA A 242 0.71 4.50 32.77
C ALA A 242 -0.65 3.91 33.19
N ALA A 243 -1.63 3.89 32.29
CA ALA A 243 -2.96 3.35 32.56
C ALA A 243 -2.98 1.85 32.90
N SER A 244 -1.95 1.09 32.51
CA SER A 244 -1.77 -0.33 32.83
C SER A 244 -0.78 -0.55 33.98
N GLY A 245 -0.56 0.47 34.81
CA GLY A 245 0.43 0.43 35.89
C GLY A 245 1.85 0.20 35.40
N GLY A 246 2.19 0.74 34.22
CA GLY A 246 3.52 0.68 33.63
C GLY A 246 3.87 -0.62 32.90
N ASP A 247 2.94 -1.57 32.75
CA ASP A 247 3.21 -2.89 32.14
C ASP A 247 3.63 -2.79 30.67
N LEU A 248 4.74 -3.45 30.33
CA LEU A 248 5.28 -3.56 28.98
C LEU A 248 5.13 -4.98 28.39
N GLY A 249 4.64 -5.93 29.17
CA GLY A 249 4.61 -7.34 28.79
C GLY A 249 6.01 -7.94 28.65
N TRP A 250 6.09 -9.04 27.89
CA TRP A 250 7.36 -9.72 27.58
C TRP A 250 8.03 -9.09 26.36
N PHE A 251 9.32 -8.77 26.47
CA PHE A 251 10.09 -8.25 25.35
C PHE A 251 11.51 -8.81 25.27
N GLU A 252 12.03 -8.88 24.05
CA GLU A 252 13.42 -9.17 23.72
C GLU A 252 14.27 -7.88 23.76
N LYS A 253 15.59 -8.04 23.89
CA LYS A 253 16.52 -6.93 24.05
C LYS A 253 16.46 -5.93 22.88
N GLU A 254 16.25 -6.42 21.67
CA GLU A 254 16.22 -5.64 20.42
C GLU A 254 14.91 -4.87 20.22
N GLN A 255 13.86 -5.17 21.00
CA GLN A 255 12.54 -4.53 20.87
C GLN A 255 12.45 -3.19 21.62
N MET A 256 13.42 -2.88 22.48
CA MET A 256 13.48 -1.66 23.27
C MET A 256 14.76 -0.85 22.96
N VAL A 257 14.76 0.44 23.30
CA VAL A 257 15.93 1.30 23.07
C VAL A 257 17.14 0.81 23.86
N PRO A 258 18.38 0.90 23.32
CA PRO A 258 19.54 0.22 23.89
C PRO A 258 19.81 0.49 25.38
N SER A 259 19.65 1.74 25.84
CA SER A 259 19.86 2.09 27.26
C SER A 259 18.81 1.48 28.18
N PHE A 260 17.55 1.41 27.73
CA PHE A 260 16.47 0.76 28.47
C PHE A 260 16.70 -0.75 28.55
N SER A 261 16.94 -1.41 27.41
CA SER A 261 17.17 -2.86 27.38
C SER A 261 18.39 -3.24 28.21
N LYS A 262 19.48 -2.48 28.15
CA LYS A 262 20.68 -2.75 28.94
C LYS A 262 20.38 -2.75 30.44
N ALA A 263 19.60 -1.79 30.93
CA ALA A 263 19.22 -1.71 32.33
C ALA A 263 18.24 -2.82 32.73
N ALA A 264 17.16 -3.02 31.95
CA ALA A 264 16.15 -4.05 32.23
C ALA A 264 16.77 -5.46 32.25
N PHE A 265 17.62 -5.78 31.30
CA PHE A 265 18.24 -7.11 31.22
C PHE A 265 19.34 -7.33 32.27
N ALA A 266 19.83 -6.30 32.95
CA ALA A 266 20.78 -6.43 34.05
C ALA A 266 20.12 -6.75 35.40
N LEU A 267 18.80 -6.55 35.51
CA LEU A 267 18.02 -6.79 36.73
C LEU A 267 17.55 -8.25 36.84
N ARG A 268 17.44 -8.74 38.07
CA ARG A 268 16.80 -10.00 38.42
C ARG A 268 15.27 -9.83 38.57
N PRO A 269 14.47 -10.91 38.46
CA PRO A 269 13.04 -10.84 38.77
C PRO A 269 12.79 -10.26 40.17
N GLY A 270 11.84 -9.33 40.26
CA GLY A 270 11.51 -8.56 41.45
C GLY A 270 12.39 -7.32 41.69
N GLU A 271 13.47 -7.12 40.92
CA GLU A 271 14.37 -5.98 41.12
C GLU A 271 13.94 -4.73 40.36
N ILE A 272 14.21 -3.60 41.01
CA ILE A 272 14.06 -2.26 40.46
C ILE A 272 15.44 -1.65 40.19
N VAL A 273 15.56 -0.80 39.17
CA VAL A 273 16.80 -0.03 38.94
C VAL A 273 17.18 0.81 40.16
N ASP A 274 18.48 0.82 40.50
CA ASP A 274 18.99 1.65 41.59
C ASP A 274 19.05 3.14 41.26
N GLN A 275 19.14 3.47 39.98
CA GLN A 275 19.25 4.82 39.46
C GLN A 275 18.32 4.99 38.25
N PRO A 276 17.71 6.16 38.05
CA PRO A 276 16.89 6.42 36.87
C PRO A 276 17.65 6.20 35.57
N VAL A 277 17.02 5.54 34.59
CA VAL A 277 17.61 5.24 33.29
C VAL A 277 17.22 6.31 32.29
N LYS A 278 18.20 7.02 31.73
CA LYS A 278 17.97 8.04 30.71
C LYS A 278 17.78 7.42 29.31
N THR A 279 16.75 7.87 28.60
CA THR A 279 16.55 7.60 27.17
C THR A 279 16.19 8.90 26.44
N GLN A 280 15.99 8.81 25.12
CA GLN A 280 15.45 9.92 24.33
C GLN A 280 14.02 10.35 24.74
N PHE A 281 13.29 9.51 25.48
CA PHE A 281 11.92 9.78 25.91
C PHE A 281 11.84 10.43 27.31
N GLY A 282 12.96 10.46 28.05
CA GLY A 282 13.03 10.99 29.42
C GLY A 282 13.74 10.04 30.37
N TRP A 283 13.26 9.97 31.60
CA TRP A 283 13.83 9.19 32.70
C TRP A 283 12.92 8.03 33.06
N HIS A 284 13.50 6.83 33.11
CA HIS A 284 12.76 5.60 33.37
C HIS A 284 13.12 5.01 34.72
N ILE A 285 12.11 4.59 35.45
CA ILE A 285 12.23 3.63 36.54
C ILE A 285 11.77 2.29 35.98
N ILE A 286 12.54 1.23 36.14
CA ILE A 286 12.24 -0.10 35.57
C ILE A 286 12.18 -1.11 36.71
N LEU A 287 11.13 -1.92 36.73
CA LEU A 287 10.96 -3.10 37.58
C LEU A 287 10.87 -4.32 36.67
N VAL A 288 11.74 -5.31 36.85
CA VAL A 288 11.62 -6.59 36.14
C VAL A 288 10.76 -7.52 36.99
N GLU A 289 9.63 -7.97 36.44
CA GLU A 289 8.74 -8.90 37.12
C GLU A 289 9.20 -10.35 36.95
N ASP A 290 9.66 -10.71 35.75
CA ASP A 290 10.02 -12.09 35.41
C ASP A 290 11.00 -12.14 34.23
N ARG A 291 11.70 -13.26 34.07
CA ARG A 291 12.68 -13.51 33.00
C ARG A 291 12.53 -14.93 32.49
N ARG A 292 12.54 -15.11 31.17
CA ARG A 292 12.44 -16.44 30.55
C ARG A 292 13.30 -16.52 29.29
N SER A 293 13.61 -17.75 28.89
CA SER A 293 14.08 -18.01 27.54
C SER A 293 12.86 -18.18 26.62
N ALA A 294 12.78 -17.38 25.55
CA ALA A 294 11.74 -17.48 24.56
C ALA A 294 11.73 -18.89 23.97
N LYS A 295 10.57 -19.54 24.02
CA LYS A 295 10.36 -20.76 23.24
C LYS A 295 10.17 -20.33 21.79
N PRO A 296 10.76 -21.06 20.82
CA PRO A 296 10.46 -20.79 19.42
C PRO A 296 8.95 -20.95 19.20
N PRO A 297 8.33 -20.11 18.34
CA PRO A 297 6.94 -20.28 17.97
C PRO A 297 6.72 -21.68 17.40
N SER A 298 5.51 -22.22 17.53
CA SER A 298 5.16 -23.49 16.89
C SER A 298 5.32 -23.41 15.38
N PHE A 299 5.45 -24.57 14.72
CA PHE A 299 5.53 -24.60 13.26
C PHE A 299 4.30 -23.93 12.61
N GLU A 300 3.10 -24.14 13.16
CA GLU A 300 1.87 -23.54 12.63
C GLU A 300 1.87 -22.01 12.73
N GLU A 301 2.33 -21.45 13.84
CA GLU A 301 2.46 -20.00 14.03
C GLU A 301 3.52 -19.41 13.08
N ALA A 302 4.62 -20.14 12.85
CA ALA A 302 5.71 -19.69 11.99
C ALA A 302 5.47 -19.96 10.49
N ARG A 303 4.52 -20.83 10.13
CA ARG A 303 4.37 -21.38 8.77
C ARG A 303 4.33 -20.32 7.67
N ASN A 304 3.54 -19.26 7.87
CA ASN A 304 3.39 -18.19 6.88
C ASN A 304 4.67 -17.35 6.73
N GLN A 305 5.36 -17.07 7.84
CA GLN A 305 6.63 -16.35 7.82
C GLN A 305 7.72 -17.19 7.12
N LEU A 306 7.78 -18.49 7.41
CA LEU A 306 8.71 -19.42 6.76
C LEU A 306 8.44 -19.52 5.26
N ALA A 307 7.17 -19.54 4.85
CA ALA A 307 6.80 -19.56 3.44
C ALA A 307 7.23 -18.28 2.71
N ALA A 308 7.09 -17.11 3.35
CA ALA A 308 7.59 -15.85 2.81
C ALA A 308 9.11 -15.85 2.68
N GLN A 309 9.83 -16.28 3.72
CA GLN A 309 11.29 -16.38 3.73
C GLN A 309 11.81 -17.33 2.65
N LEU A 310 11.20 -18.51 2.52
CA LEU A 310 11.57 -19.47 1.48
C LEU A 310 11.30 -18.90 0.08
N SER A 311 10.14 -18.26 -0.12
CA SER A 311 9.80 -17.62 -1.40
C SER A 311 10.83 -16.56 -1.81
N GLU A 312 11.27 -15.73 -0.86
CA GLU A 312 12.30 -14.72 -1.10
C GLU A 312 13.65 -15.35 -1.46
N SER A 313 14.06 -16.40 -0.73
CA SER A 313 15.30 -17.13 -1.01
C SER A 313 15.29 -17.76 -2.40
N LEU A 314 14.20 -18.45 -2.76
CA LEU A 314 14.03 -19.07 -4.08
C LEU A 314 14.02 -18.02 -5.20
N LEU A 315 13.36 -16.88 -4.98
CA LEU A 315 13.38 -15.78 -5.93
C LEU A 315 14.80 -15.23 -6.13
N LYS A 316 15.54 -15.02 -5.03
CA LYS A 316 16.92 -14.54 -5.09
C LYS A 316 17.81 -15.51 -5.87
N GLU A 317 17.73 -16.80 -5.58
CA GLU A 317 18.48 -17.84 -6.26
C GLU A 317 18.14 -17.90 -7.75
N LEU A 318 16.85 -17.91 -8.08
CA LEU A 318 16.36 -17.87 -9.46
C LEU A 318 16.92 -16.65 -10.22
N MET A 319 16.84 -15.45 -9.61
CA MET A 319 17.33 -14.22 -10.22
C MET A 319 18.85 -14.22 -10.40
N MET A 320 19.60 -14.75 -9.44
CA MET A 320 21.05 -14.93 -9.57
C MET A 320 21.37 -15.85 -10.75
N GLY A 321 20.71 -17.00 -10.84
CA GLY A 321 20.89 -17.95 -11.95
C GLY A 321 20.56 -17.36 -13.32
N LEU A 322 19.48 -16.59 -13.43
CA LEU A 322 19.11 -15.89 -14.67
C LEU A 322 20.15 -14.82 -15.04
N ARG A 323 20.64 -14.06 -14.07
CA ARG A 323 21.66 -13.02 -14.32
C ARG A 323 22.99 -13.60 -14.77
N LEU A 324 23.42 -14.72 -14.20
CA LEU A 324 24.67 -15.40 -14.59
C LEU A 324 24.65 -15.90 -16.04
N LYS A 325 23.47 -16.22 -16.57
CA LYS A 325 23.29 -16.70 -17.94
C LYS A 325 23.01 -15.59 -18.94
N ALA A 326 22.76 -14.37 -18.48
CA ALA A 326 22.39 -13.24 -19.32
C ALA A 326 23.61 -12.39 -19.65
N THR A 327 23.72 -11.94 -20.91
CA THR A 327 24.59 -10.83 -21.27
C THR A 327 23.92 -9.52 -20.85
N ILE A 328 24.47 -8.86 -19.84
CA ILE A 328 23.90 -7.62 -19.27
C ILE A 328 24.88 -6.47 -19.47
N GLN A 329 24.50 -5.51 -20.30
CA GLN A 329 25.16 -4.21 -20.41
C GLN A 329 24.25 -3.14 -19.81
N LYS A 330 24.78 -2.33 -18.90
CA LYS A 330 24.03 -1.22 -18.28
C LYS A 330 24.62 0.10 -18.75
N PHE A 331 23.77 1.11 -18.80
CA PHE A 331 24.15 2.47 -19.18
C PHE A 331 23.70 3.43 -18.08
N THR A 332 24.43 4.54 -17.92
CA THR A 332 24.02 5.65 -17.08
C THR A 332 22.76 6.31 -17.65
N MET A 333 22.14 7.21 -16.89
CA MET A 333 21.00 7.99 -17.38
C MET A 333 21.37 8.85 -18.61
N ASN A 334 22.65 9.20 -18.76
CA ASN A 334 23.16 9.97 -19.89
C ASN A 334 23.54 9.10 -21.11
N GLY A 335 23.43 7.77 -20.98
CA GLY A 335 23.72 6.82 -22.05
C GLY A 335 25.16 6.28 -22.08
N ASP A 336 25.99 6.60 -21.09
CA ASP A 336 27.36 6.08 -21.01
C ASP A 336 27.38 4.64 -20.48
N PRO A 337 28.19 3.72 -21.04
CA PRO A 337 28.27 2.36 -20.53
C PRO A 337 28.80 2.34 -19.09
N ILE A 338 28.09 1.66 -18.20
CA ILE A 338 28.56 1.37 -16.85
C ILE A 338 29.53 0.19 -16.96
N GLN A 339 30.81 0.43 -16.68
CA GLN A 339 31.77 -0.66 -16.53
C GLN A 339 31.38 -1.47 -15.29
N ASN A 340 31.12 -2.77 -15.49
CA ASN A 340 30.72 -3.70 -14.43
C ASN A 340 31.88 -4.01 -13.48
#